data_AF-A0AAX2M6N0-F1
#
_entry.id   AF-A0AAX2M6N0-F1
#
_cell.length_a   1.000
_cell.length_b   1.000
_cell.length_c   1.000
_cell.angle_alpha   90.00
_cell.angle_beta   90.00
_cell.angle_gamma   90.00
#
_symmetry.space_group_name_H-M   'P 1'
#
loop_
_entity.id
_entity.type
_entity.pdbx_description
1 polymer ?
#
loop_
_entity_poly.entity_id
_entity_poly.type
_entity_poly.pdbx_seq_one_letter_code
_entity_poly.pdbx_strand_id
1 'polypeptide(L)'
;MARTMIWMLAAVMAAALATVRAQAADPALAQARADYWRHPYRPDAINRLAVLLAARGEAGTASLLLSRALLISPGRADIRANLERVRRGERRIASSAPAAAMPAESEDVLEPRLPAPWPQAEAPPSR
;
A
#
# COMPACT_ATOMS: atom_id res chain seq x y z
N MET A 1 40.65 -23.44 6.05
CA MET A 1 40.09 -22.29 5.29
C MET A 1 38.67 -22.54 4.76
N ALA A 2 38.35 -23.71 4.19
CA ALA A 2 37.00 -23.99 3.68
C ALA A 2 35.89 -23.96 4.76
N ARG A 3 36.16 -24.48 5.96
CA ARG A 3 35.16 -24.53 7.05
C ARG A 3 34.74 -23.15 7.56
N THR A 4 35.68 -22.22 7.69
CA THR A 4 35.42 -20.83 8.08
C THR A 4 34.65 -20.06 6.99
N MET A 5 34.91 -20.39 5.73
CA MET A 5 34.22 -19.78 4.58
C MET A 5 32.74 -20.19 4.50
N ILE A 6 32.42 -21.46 4.81
CA ILE A 6 31.04 -21.96 4.88
C ILE A 6 30.25 -21.26 6.00
N TRP A 7 30.85 -21.07 7.18
CA TRP A 7 30.20 -20.36 8.29
C TRP A 7 29.97 -18.87 7.99
N MET A 8 30.92 -18.20 7.31
CA MET A 8 30.73 -16.81 6.87
C MET A 8 29.58 -16.70 5.86
N LEU A 9 29.51 -17.58 4.86
CA LEU A 9 28.44 -17.57 3.86
C LEU A 9 27.06 -17.84 4.51
N ALA A 10 26.98 -18.79 5.43
CA ALA A 10 25.76 -19.05 6.19
C ALA A 10 25.33 -17.85 7.04
N ALA A 11 26.28 -17.16 7.69
CA ALA A 11 25.98 -15.96 8.48
C ALA A 11 25.49 -14.78 7.63
N VAL A 12 26.10 -14.55 6.47
CA VAL A 12 25.66 -13.50 5.52
C VAL A 12 24.26 -13.81 4.99
N MET A 13 23.99 -15.07 4.65
CA MET A 13 22.67 -15.49 4.19
C MET A 13 21.61 -15.36 5.29
N ALA A 14 21.90 -15.78 6.53
CA ALA A 14 20.98 -15.60 7.66
C ALA A 14 20.65 -14.13 7.92
N ALA A 15 21.65 -13.24 7.84
CA ALA A 15 21.44 -11.80 7.95
C ALA A 15 20.59 -11.22 6.81
N ALA A 16 20.79 -11.68 5.58
CA ALA A 16 19.96 -11.30 4.43
C ALA A 16 18.50 -11.76 4.60
N LEU A 17 18.26 -12.99 5.07
CA LEU A 17 16.90 -13.45 5.35
C LEU A 17 16.23 -12.67 6.49
N ALA A 18 16.97 -12.34 7.56
CA ALA A 18 16.45 -11.56 8.67
C ALA A 18 16.01 -10.16 8.25
N THR A 19 16.77 -9.50 7.36
CA THR A 19 16.42 -8.17 6.84
C THR A 19 15.21 -8.21 5.91
N VAL A 20 15.07 -9.24 5.06
CA VAL A 20 13.86 -9.45 4.25
C VAL A 20 12.63 -9.68 5.13
N ARG A 21 12.76 -10.47 6.21
CA ARG A 21 11.67 -10.70 7.19
C ARG A 21 11.28 -9.41 7.92
N ALA A 22 12.26 -8.61 8.35
CA ALA A 22 12.01 -7.34 9.02
C ALA A 22 11.34 -6.33 8.07
N GLN A 23 11.72 -6.32 6.79
CA GLN A 23 10.99 -5.56 5.78
C GLN A 23 9.55 -6.08 5.62
N ALA A 24 9.30 -7.39 5.59
CA ALA A 24 7.92 -7.89 5.51
C ALA A 24 7.05 -7.50 6.73
N ALA A 25 7.67 -7.35 7.91
CA ALA A 25 7.00 -7.09 9.18
C ALA A 25 6.89 -5.60 9.58
N ASP A 26 6.79 -4.69 8.61
CA ASP A 26 6.71 -3.26 8.91
C ASP A 26 5.30 -2.84 9.35
N PRO A 27 5.14 -2.43 10.62
CA PRO A 27 3.82 -2.13 11.19
C PRO A 27 3.18 -0.92 10.53
N ALA A 28 3.96 0.05 10.04
CA ALA A 28 3.42 1.23 9.36
C ALA A 28 2.78 0.84 8.03
N LEU A 29 3.43 -0.04 7.27
CA LEU A 29 2.89 -0.55 6.02
C LEU A 29 1.66 -1.44 6.25
N ALA A 30 1.69 -2.28 7.28
CA ALA A 30 0.54 -3.10 7.67
C ALA A 30 -0.67 -2.22 8.03
N GLN A 31 -0.46 -1.17 8.83
CA GLN A 31 -1.50 -0.24 9.22
C GLN A 31 -2.05 0.55 8.02
N ALA A 32 -1.18 1.01 7.12
CA ALA A 32 -1.60 1.72 5.91
C ALA A 32 -2.40 0.80 4.96
N ARG A 33 -2.05 -0.48 4.85
CA ARG A 33 -2.85 -1.46 4.10
C ARG A 33 -4.23 -1.65 4.74
N ALA A 34 -4.30 -1.78 6.06
CA ALA A 34 -5.57 -1.91 6.77
C ALA A 34 -6.44 -0.64 6.63
N ASP A 35 -5.85 0.54 6.68
CA ASP A 35 -6.53 1.83 6.43
C ASP A 35 -7.07 1.90 4.99
N TYR A 36 -6.25 1.54 4.00
CA TYR A 36 -6.66 1.45 2.61
C TYR A 36 -7.83 0.48 2.39
N TRP A 37 -7.81 -0.71 3.02
CA TRP A 37 -8.90 -1.68 2.86
C TRP A 37 -10.22 -1.23 3.47
N ARG A 38 -10.18 -0.48 4.58
CA ARG A 38 -11.39 0.13 5.17
C ARG A 38 -11.88 1.32 4.36
N HIS A 39 -10.98 2.02 3.69
CA HIS A 39 -11.28 3.25 2.97
C HIS A 39 -10.66 3.27 1.55
N PRO A 40 -11.07 2.36 0.66
CA PRO A 40 -10.39 2.16 -0.63
C PRO A 40 -10.55 3.34 -1.59
N TYR A 41 -11.43 4.30 -1.31
CA TYR A 41 -11.68 5.49 -2.12
C TYR A 41 -11.24 6.80 -1.44
N ARG A 42 -10.65 6.77 -0.24
CA ARG A 42 -10.14 8.00 0.40
C ARG A 42 -8.74 8.34 -0.14
N PRO A 43 -8.54 9.52 -0.77
CA PRO A 43 -7.23 9.90 -1.31
C PRO A 43 -6.11 9.87 -0.26
N ASP A 44 -6.41 10.22 1.00
CA ASP A 44 -5.44 10.19 2.10
C ASP A 44 -4.93 8.78 2.43
N ALA A 45 -5.82 7.79 2.47
CA ALA A 45 -5.46 6.40 2.73
C ALA A 45 -4.61 5.83 1.58
N ILE A 46 -5.00 6.15 0.33
CA ILE A 46 -4.25 5.78 -0.88
C ILE A 46 -2.86 6.43 -0.87
N ASN A 47 -2.76 7.73 -0.57
CA ASN A 47 -1.50 8.46 -0.51
C ASN A 47 -0.54 7.89 0.54
N ARG A 48 -1.02 7.61 1.77
CA ARG A 48 -0.19 7.00 2.82
C ARG A 48 0.40 5.67 2.40
N LEU A 49 -0.43 4.78 1.85
CA LEU A 49 0.05 3.48 1.37
C LEU A 49 1.09 3.66 0.27
N ALA A 50 0.82 4.53 -0.71
CA ALA A 50 1.75 4.76 -1.82
C ALA A 50 3.11 5.31 -1.37
N VAL A 51 3.14 6.26 -0.43
CA VAL A 51 4.39 6.82 0.11
C VAL A 51 5.25 5.73 0.77
N LEU A 52 4.62 4.86 1.57
CA LEU A 52 5.33 3.75 2.23
C LEU A 52 5.84 2.71 1.24
N LEU A 53 5.06 2.39 0.20
CA LEU A 53 5.47 1.48 -0.87
C LEU A 53 6.66 2.05 -1.66
N ALA A 54 6.62 3.33 -2.01
CA ALA A 54 7.72 3.96 -2.74
C ALA A 54 9.02 4.06 -1.90
N ALA A 55 8.92 4.31 -0.59
CA ALA A 55 10.08 4.27 0.31
C ALA A 55 10.76 2.89 0.35
N ARG A 56 10.03 1.83 -0.03
CA ARG A 56 10.51 0.44 -0.12
C ARG A 56 10.98 0.04 -1.53
N GLY A 57 10.99 0.99 -2.46
CA GLY A 57 11.36 0.74 -3.85
C GLY A 57 10.22 0.20 -4.72
N GLU A 58 8.99 0.06 -4.18
CA GLU A 58 7.81 -0.33 -4.96
C GLU A 58 7.21 0.87 -5.73
N ALA A 59 8.05 1.57 -6.50
CA ALA A 59 7.70 2.81 -7.17
C ALA A 59 6.58 2.64 -8.21
N GLY A 60 6.51 1.49 -8.89
CA GLY A 60 5.45 1.18 -9.86
C GLY A 60 4.06 1.16 -9.20
N THR A 61 3.91 0.39 -8.12
CA THR A 61 2.67 0.30 -7.35
C THR A 61 2.28 1.66 -6.75
N ALA A 62 3.26 2.39 -6.20
CA ALA A 62 3.02 3.71 -5.65
C ALA A 62 2.52 4.71 -6.70
N SER A 63 3.12 4.72 -7.89
CA SER A 63 2.70 5.59 -9.00
C SER A 63 1.26 5.34 -9.43
N LEU A 64 0.84 4.06 -9.52
CA LEU A 64 -0.53 3.68 -9.85
C LEU A 64 -1.52 4.18 -8.78
N LEU A 65 -1.20 3.97 -7.49
CA LEU A 65 -2.03 4.42 -6.38
C LEU A 65 -2.16 5.94 -6.35
N LEU A 66 -1.06 6.69 -6.50
CA LEU A 66 -1.10 8.16 -6.51
C LEU A 66 -1.87 8.70 -7.71
N SER A 67 -1.72 8.08 -8.89
CA SER A 67 -2.50 8.43 -10.07
C SER A 67 -4.00 8.21 -9.83
N ARG A 68 -4.37 7.09 -9.20
CA ARG A 68 -5.76 6.81 -8.80
C ARG A 68 -6.29 7.83 -7.80
N ALA A 69 -5.49 8.21 -6.80
CA ALA A 69 -5.90 9.22 -5.83
C ALA A 69 -6.17 10.59 -6.48
N LEU A 70 -5.39 10.96 -7.51
CA LEU A 70 -5.61 12.18 -8.29
C LEU A 70 -6.85 12.11 -9.20
N LEU A 71 -7.24 10.92 -9.66
CA LEU A 71 -8.53 10.76 -10.37
C LEU A 71 -9.72 11.01 -9.42
N ILE A 72 -9.60 10.61 -8.15
CA ILE A 72 -10.64 10.82 -7.13
C ILE A 72 -10.65 12.28 -6.66
N SER A 73 -9.47 12.88 -6.47
CA SER A 73 -9.34 14.26 -5.99
C SER A 73 -8.24 15.01 -6.74
N PRO A 74 -8.57 15.61 -7.91
CA PRO A 74 -7.59 16.26 -8.79
C PRO A 74 -6.85 17.45 -8.16
N GLY A 75 -7.47 18.11 -7.16
CA GLY A 75 -6.95 19.29 -6.47
C GLY A 75 -5.84 19.01 -5.43
N ARG A 76 -5.51 17.74 -5.17
CA ARG A 76 -4.53 17.34 -4.15
C ARG A 76 -3.10 17.60 -4.60
N ALA A 77 -2.61 18.82 -4.38
CA ALA A 77 -1.25 19.24 -4.73
C ALA A 77 -0.18 18.41 -4.01
N ASP A 78 -0.44 17.98 -2.78
CA ASP A 78 0.40 17.07 -1.99
C ASP A 78 0.60 15.72 -2.69
N ILE A 79 -0.49 15.12 -3.19
CA ILE A 79 -0.46 13.83 -3.90
C ILE A 79 0.25 13.97 -5.24
N ARG A 80 0.02 15.07 -5.96
CA ARG A 80 0.71 15.38 -7.21
C ARG A 80 2.22 15.51 -7.01
N ALA A 81 2.64 16.20 -5.95
CA ALA A 81 4.06 16.32 -5.60
C ALA A 81 4.68 14.94 -5.29
N ASN A 82 3.97 14.08 -4.55
CA ASN A 82 4.44 12.71 -4.28
C ASN A 82 4.58 11.89 -5.57
N LEU A 83 3.62 11.98 -6.50
CA LEU A 83 3.70 11.28 -7.79
C LEU A 83 4.92 11.72 -8.60
N GLU A 84 5.19 13.01 -8.64
CA GLU A 84 6.36 13.55 -9.35
C GLU A 84 7.68 13.08 -8.73
N ARG A 85 7.76 13.01 -7.39
CA ARG A 85 8.93 12.48 -6.69
C ARG A 85 9.15 10.99 -6.97
N VAL A 86 8.07 10.21 -6.98
CA VAL A 86 8.12 8.78 -7.37
C VAL A 86 8.63 8.63 -8.81
N ARG A 87 8.13 9.42 -9.75
CA ARG A 87 8.55 9.39 -11.16
C ARG A 87 10.02 9.78 -11.35
N ARG A 88 10.52 10.74 -10.56
CA ARG A 88 11.94 11.14 -10.55
C ARG A 88 12.85 10.17 -9.80
N GLY A 89 12.31 9.09 -9.20
CA GLY A 89 13.08 8.09 -8.48
C GLY A 89 13.61 8.55 -7.12
N GLU A 90 13.01 9.59 -6.54
CA GLU A 90 13.41 10.07 -5.21
C GLU A 90 12.99 9.06 -4.13
N ARG A 91 13.97 8.42 -3.48
CA ARG A 91 13.70 7.45 -2.39
C ARG A 91 13.11 8.07 -1.12
N ARG A 92 13.36 9.36 -0.88
CA ARG A 92 12.69 10.08 0.19
C ARG A 92 11.41 10.64 -0.40
N ILE A 93 10.27 10.19 0.07
CA ILE A 93 8.97 10.80 -0.20
C ILE A 93 8.42 11.23 1.17
N ALA A 94 7.84 12.43 1.23
CA ALA A 94 7.40 12.99 2.51
C ALA A 94 6.31 12.09 3.09
N SER A 95 6.47 11.69 4.35
CA SER A 95 5.38 11.09 5.12
C SER A 95 4.22 12.08 5.09
N SER A 96 3.08 11.69 4.52
CA SER A 96 1.87 12.48 4.67
C SER A 96 1.42 12.33 6.10
N ALA A 97 1.69 13.35 6.93
CA ALA A 97 0.93 13.54 8.16
C ALA A 97 -0.57 13.47 7.81
N PRO A 98 -1.42 12.96 8.71
CA PRO A 98 -2.86 12.99 8.46
C PRO A 98 -3.28 14.42 8.15
N ALA A 99 -3.80 14.67 6.95
CA ALA A 99 -4.65 15.83 6.72
C ALA A 99 -5.74 15.74 7.79
N ALA A 100 -5.83 16.77 8.64
CA ALA A 100 -6.75 16.83 9.77
C ALA A 100 -8.11 16.29 9.32
N ALA A 101 -8.59 15.25 10.00
CA ALA A 101 -9.86 14.65 9.70
C ALA A 101 -10.90 15.77 9.63
N MET A 102 -11.49 15.99 8.45
CA MET A 102 -12.78 16.67 8.39
C MET A 102 -13.70 15.94 9.38
N PRO A 103 -14.45 16.66 10.22
CA PRO A 103 -15.28 16.04 11.23
C PRO A 103 -16.16 14.99 10.55
N ALA A 104 -16.10 13.77 11.05
CA ALA A 104 -16.93 12.69 10.60
C ALA A 104 -18.38 13.16 10.71
N GLU A 105 -18.98 13.49 9.56
CA GLU A 105 -20.43 13.58 9.47
C GLU A 105 -20.95 12.24 10.00
N SER A 106 -21.80 12.34 11.02
CA SER A 106 -22.39 11.22 11.72
C SER A 106 -22.93 10.21 10.71
N GLU A 107 -22.27 9.05 10.64
CA GLU A 107 -22.74 7.90 9.88
C GLU A 107 -24.01 7.40 10.58
N ASP A 108 -25.15 7.92 10.13
CA ASP A 108 -26.44 7.28 10.33
C ASP A 108 -26.35 5.93 9.60
N VAL A 109 -26.20 4.85 10.38
CA VAL A 109 -25.94 3.50 9.89
C VAL A 109 -27.23 2.98 9.25
N LEU A 110 -27.47 3.40 8.02
CA LEU A 110 -28.31 2.64 7.09
C LEU A 110 -27.47 1.43 6.66
N GLU A 111 -27.63 0.33 7.38
CA GLU A 111 -27.15 -1.02 7.00
C GLU A 111 -27.21 -1.18 5.47
N PRO A 112 -26.07 -1.16 4.76
CA PRO A 112 -26.10 -1.30 3.32
C PRO A 112 -26.44 -2.76 3.02
N ARG A 113 -27.70 -3.00 2.67
CA ARG A 113 -28.15 -4.28 2.12
C ARG A 113 -27.28 -4.58 0.90
N LEU A 114 -26.32 -5.50 1.06
CA LEU A 114 -25.41 -5.87 -0.01
C LEU A 114 -26.23 -6.31 -1.23
N PRO A 115 -25.90 -5.84 -2.44
CA PRO A 115 -26.55 -6.34 -3.65
C PRO A 115 -26.29 -7.85 -3.78
N ALA A 116 -27.21 -8.57 -4.43
CA ALA A 116 -27.07 -10.00 -4.65
C ALA A 116 -25.71 -10.32 -5.31
N PRO A 117 -25.05 -11.42 -4.93
CA PRO A 117 -23.77 -11.81 -5.53
C PRO A 117 -23.95 -12.01 -7.04
N TRP A 118 -22.93 -11.65 -7.82
CA TRP A 118 -22.90 -11.85 -9.26
C TRP A 118 -23.26 -13.30 -9.62
N PRO A 119 -24.11 -13.54 -10.63
CA PRO A 119 -24.56 -14.88 -10.98
C PRO A 119 -23.35 -15.76 -11.32
N GLN A 120 -23.22 -16.88 -10.61
CA GLN A 120 -22.19 -17.88 -10.90
C GLN A 120 -22.59 -18.60 -12.18
N ALA A 121 -21.65 -18.75 -13.12
CA ALA A 121 -21.91 -19.49 -14.35
C ALA A 121 -22.38 -20.91 -14.00
N GLU A 122 -23.56 -21.30 -14.48
CA GLU A 122 -24.10 -22.65 -14.27
C GLU A 122 -23.11 -23.67 -14.86
N ALA A 123 -22.81 -24.71 -14.08
CA ALA A 123 -21.95 -25.79 -14.53
C ALA A 123 -22.57 -26.46 -15.78
N PRO A 124 -21.77 -26.79 -16.80
CA PRO A 124 -22.31 -27.42 -18.00
C PRO A 124 -22.96 -28.77 -17.67
N PRO A 125 -24.04 -29.14 -18.39
CA PRO A 125 -24.76 -30.38 -18.10
C PRO A 125 -23.83 -31.59 -18.27
N SER A 126 -23.90 -32.50 -17.29
CA SER A 126 -23.21 -33.78 -17.35
C SER A 126 -23.76 -34.60 -18.51
N ARG A 127 -22.88 -35.09 -19.39
CA ARG A 127 -23.23 -36.04 -20.45
C ARG A 127 -23.47 -37.43 -19.91
#